data_AF-A0A1I2ZFH3-F1
#
_entry.id   AF-A0A1I2ZFH3-F1
#
_cell.length_a   1.000
_cell.length_b   1.000
_cell.length_c   1.000
_cell.angle_alpha   90.00
_cell.angle_beta   90.00
_cell.angle_gamma   90.00
#
_symmetry.space_group_name_H-M   'P 1'
#
loop_
_entity.id
_entity.type
_entity.pdbx_description
1 polymer ?
#
loop_
_entity_poly.entity_id
_entity_poly.type
_entity_poly.pdbx_seq_one_letter_code
_entity_poly.pdbx_strand_id
1 'polypeptide(L)'
;MFNNAMTKIRSEITQNPNNPYVQVVGEFLIKHLEANPEAAEKIINQDKTIRKSLDEMRKVAEKKKVGNCAVLSDQEGFTVVLKYFDIDEDAALPVPAAAPVVSPPAAAVLSSVDFDVKLDDLL
;
A
#
# COMPACT_ATOMS: atom_id res chain seq x y z
N MET A 1 4.28 0.09 26.42
CA MET A 1 4.16 1.03 25.28
C MET A 1 3.75 0.32 23.99
N PHE A 2 4.34 -0.84 23.68
CA PHE A 2 3.95 -1.71 22.55
C PHE A 2 2.43 -1.88 22.35
N ASN A 3 1.69 -2.37 23.35
CA ASN A 3 0.23 -2.58 23.24
C ASN A 3 -0.55 -1.30 22.91
N ASN A 4 -0.09 -0.14 23.41
CA ASN A 4 -0.74 1.14 23.16
C ASN A 4 -0.49 1.61 21.72
N ALA A 5 0.73 1.45 21.21
CA ALA A 5 1.06 1.72 19.81
C ALA A 5 0.28 0.79 18.85
N MET A 6 0.20 -0.50 19.19
CA MET A 6 -0.59 -1.50 18.45
C MET A 6 -2.07 -1.11 18.41
N THR A 7 -2.64 -0.72 19.56
CA THR A 7 -4.03 -0.28 19.65
C THR A 7 -4.28 0.98 18.84
N LYS A 8 -3.35 1.95 18.87
CA LYS A 8 -3.43 3.18 18.08
C LYS A 8 -3.44 2.89 16.58
N ILE A 9 -2.50 2.08 16.08
CA ILE A 9 -2.47 1.70 14.67
C ILE A 9 -3.77 0.99 14.27
N ARG A 10 -4.21 -0.01 15.04
CA ARG A 10 -5.47 -0.71 14.76
C ARG A 10 -6.67 0.23 14.76
N SER A 11 -6.72 1.18 15.69
CA SER A 11 -7.77 2.19 15.73
C SER A 11 -7.76 3.06 14.46
N GLU A 12 -6.59 3.54 14.02
CA GLU A 12 -6.46 4.32 12.78
C GLU A 12 -6.88 3.52 11.54
N ILE A 13 -6.55 2.24 11.48
CA ILE A 13 -7.01 1.32 10.42
C ILE A 13 -8.53 1.19 10.43
N THR A 14 -9.14 0.91 11.58
CA THR A 14 -10.59 0.73 11.72
C THR A 14 -11.37 2.02 11.47
N GLN A 15 -10.80 3.18 11.81
CA GLN A 15 -11.39 4.50 11.53
C GLN A 15 -11.37 4.86 10.04
N ASN A 16 -10.51 4.22 9.24
CA ASN A 16 -10.35 4.49 7.82
C ASN A 16 -10.58 3.22 6.97
N PRO A 17 -11.76 2.59 7.05
CA PRO A 17 -12.03 1.34 6.33
C PRO A 17 -12.04 1.51 4.81
N ASN A 18 -12.40 2.72 4.35
CA ASN A 18 -12.52 3.03 2.92
C ASN A 18 -11.18 3.44 2.29
N ASN A 19 -10.10 3.49 3.05
CA ASN A 19 -8.79 3.89 2.55
C ASN A 19 -7.85 2.67 2.50
N PRO A 20 -7.70 2.00 1.34
CA PRO A 20 -6.87 0.80 1.22
C PRO A 20 -5.40 1.07 1.56
N TYR A 21 -4.89 2.29 1.34
CA TYR A 21 -3.51 2.64 1.66
C TYR A 21 -3.27 2.69 3.17
N VAL A 22 -4.26 3.16 3.95
CA VAL A 22 -4.18 3.16 5.42
C VAL A 22 -4.18 1.73 5.95
N GLN A 23 -4.93 0.81 5.32
CA GLN A 23 -4.91 -0.61 5.67
C GLN A 23 -3.51 -1.20 5.47
N VAL A 24 -2.95 -1.06 4.26
CA VAL A 24 -1.63 -1.63 3.90
C VAL A 24 -0.52 -1.06 4.77
N VAL A 25 -0.47 0.26 4.94
CA VAL A 25 0.57 0.89 5.78
C VAL A 25 0.38 0.56 7.25
N GLY A 26 -0.87 0.48 7.72
CA GLY A 26 -1.16 0.08 9.09
C GLY A 26 -0.71 -1.35 9.40
N GLU A 27 -1.02 -2.31 8.51
CA GLU A 27 -0.53 -3.69 8.64
C GLU A 27 0.99 -3.79 8.59
N PHE A 28 1.63 -3.00 7.73
CA PHE A 28 3.08 -2.90 7.68
C PHE A 28 3.67 -2.41 9.02
N LEU A 29 3.11 -1.35 9.61
CA LEU A 29 3.55 -0.82 10.90
C LEU A 29 3.32 -1.79 12.06
N ILE A 30 2.25 -2.58 12.02
CA ILE A 30 2.00 -3.66 12.98
C ILE A 30 3.13 -4.70 12.91
N LYS A 31 3.44 -5.21 11.72
CA LYS A 31 4.55 -6.17 11.51
C LYS A 31 5.89 -5.57 11.93
N HIS A 32 6.10 -4.28 11.68
CA HIS A 32 7.31 -3.58 12.12
C HIS A 32 7.43 -3.53 13.63
N LEU A 33 6.34 -3.23 14.33
CA LEU A 33 6.35 -3.22 15.79
C LEU A 33 6.60 -4.61 16.38
N GLU A 34 6.02 -5.66 15.79
CA GLU A 34 6.21 -7.04 16.25
C GLU A 34 7.68 -7.46 16.18
N ALA A 35 8.39 -7.05 15.14
CA ALA A 35 9.83 -7.28 15.01
C ALA A 35 10.67 -6.32 15.87
N ASN A 36 10.23 -5.06 16.02
CA ASN A 36 10.98 -3.98 16.69
C ASN A 36 10.10 -3.27 17.74
N PRO A 37 9.96 -3.84 18.95
CA PRO A 37 9.10 -3.28 19.98
C PRO A 37 9.50 -1.86 20.43
N GLU A 38 10.76 -1.48 20.25
CA GLU A 38 11.32 -0.16 20.56
C GLU A 38 10.74 0.96 19.69
N ALA A 39 10.26 0.65 18.49
CA ALA A 39 9.56 1.61 17.63
C ALA A 39 8.21 2.08 18.22
N ALA A 40 7.69 1.41 19.27
CA ALA A 40 6.42 1.76 19.90
C ALA A 40 6.40 3.19 20.46
N GLU A 41 7.52 3.67 21.00
CA GLU A 41 7.63 5.02 21.54
C GLU A 41 7.48 6.10 20.47
N LYS A 42 7.97 5.80 19.26
CA LYS A 42 7.89 6.70 18.11
C LYS A 42 6.49 6.77 17.52
N ILE A 43 5.77 5.65 17.55
CA ILE A 43 4.43 5.51 16.97
C ILE A 43 3.32 6.03 17.89
N ILE A 44 3.50 5.95 19.22
CA ILE A 44 2.46 6.37 20.17
C ILE A 44 2.19 7.89 20.15
N ASN A 45 3.08 8.67 19.55
CA ASN A 45 2.94 10.12 19.41
C ASN A 45 1.63 10.47 18.68
N GLN A 46 0.76 11.26 19.33
CA GLN A 46 -0.56 11.60 18.80
C GLN A 46 -0.51 12.46 17.54
N ASP A 47 0.54 13.26 17.36
CA ASP A 47 0.72 14.09 16.17
C ASP A 47 1.07 13.27 14.93
N LYS A 48 1.56 12.04 15.13
CA LYS A 48 1.90 11.11 14.07
C LYS A 48 0.75 10.14 13.80
N THR A 49 0.32 10.09 12.54
CA THR A 49 -0.77 9.24 12.08
C THR A 49 -0.40 8.63 10.73
N ILE A 50 -1.01 7.49 10.40
CA ILE A 50 -0.83 6.80 9.12
C ILE A 50 -1.23 7.71 7.95
N ARG A 51 -2.28 8.51 8.12
CA ARG A 51 -2.71 9.44 7.07
C ARG A 51 -1.64 10.49 6.78
N LYS A 52 -0.98 11.03 7.81
CA LYS A 52 0.08 12.02 7.61
C LYS A 52 1.36 11.39 7.04
N SER A 53 1.67 10.14 7.36
CA SER A 53 2.79 9.44 6.71
C SER A 53 2.53 9.21 5.22
N LEU A 54 1.28 8.90 4.83
CA LEU A 54 0.86 8.86 3.43
C LEU A 54 0.95 10.23 2.74
N ASP A 55 0.61 11.31 3.44
CA ASP A 55 0.78 12.68 2.93
C ASP A 55 2.26 12.99 2.64
N GLU A 56 3.19 12.56 3.49
CA GLU A 56 4.64 12.68 3.23
C GLU A 56 5.10 11.81 2.06
N MET A 57 4.59 10.58 1.95
CA MET A 57 4.85 9.71 0.80
C MET A 57 4.41 10.37 -0.51
N ARG A 58 3.23 11.03 -0.51
CA ARG A 58 2.76 11.81 -1.67
C ARG A 58 3.74 12.91 -2.03
N LYS A 59 4.24 13.69 -1.06
CA LYS A 59 5.23 14.76 -1.31
C LYS A 59 6.53 14.22 -1.92
N VAL A 60 6.97 13.04 -1.50
CA VAL A 60 8.16 12.38 -2.09
C VAL A 60 7.87 11.92 -3.52
N ALA A 61 6.70 11.32 -3.76
CA ALA A 61 6.27 10.93 -5.09
C ALA A 61 6.17 12.14 -6.05
N GLU A 62 5.62 13.27 -5.58
CA GLU A 62 5.49 14.51 -6.34
C GLU A 62 6.85 15.03 -6.83
N LYS A 63 7.93 14.87 -6.05
CA LYS A 63 9.29 15.26 -6.46
C LYS A 63 9.88 14.36 -7.55
N LYS A 64 9.45 13.11 -7.62
CA LYS A 64 9.89 12.10 -8.60
C LYS A 64 8.97 11.99 -9.82
N LYS A 65 7.90 12.79 -9.85
CA LYS A 65 6.86 12.73 -10.87
C LYS A 65 7.44 13.01 -12.26
N VAL A 66 7.13 12.14 -13.21
CA VAL A 66 7.41 12.34 -14.64
C VAL A 66 6.08 12.57 -15.34
N GLY A 67 5.90 13.76 -15.93
CA GLY A 67 4.63 14.15 -16.55
C GLY A 67 3.53 14.30 -15.49
N ASN A 68 2.58 13.37 -15.44
CA ASN A 68 1.51 13.30 -14.42
C ASN A 68 1.54 12.02 -13.56
N CYS A 69 2.58 11.19 -13.70
CA CYS A 69 2.68 9.92 -12.99
C CYS A 69 3.94 9.89 -12.12
N ALA A 70 3.80 9.37 -10.91
CA ALA A 70 4.92 9.05 -10.03
C ALA A 70 4.78 7.58 -9.63
N VAL A 71 5.89 6.86 -9.72
CA VAL A 71 5.97 5.46 -9.30
C VAL A 71 7.01 5.41 -8.20
N LEU A 72 6.62 4.86 -7.05
CA LEU A 72 7.51 4.53 -5.94
C LEU A 72 7.54 3.01 -5.83
N SER A 73 8.69 2.43 -5.51
CA SER A 73 8.72 1.03 -5.08
C SER A 73 8.11 0.89 -3.69
N ASP A 74 7.66 -0.32 -3.35
CA ASP A 74 7.15 -0.62 -2.00
C ASP A 74 8.16 -0.23 -0.92
N GLN A 75 9.44 -0.56 -1.15
CA GLN A 75 10.52 -0.20 -0.25
C GLN A 75 10.62 1.32 -0.08
N GLU A 76 10.66 2.09 -1.17
CA GLU A 76 10.75 3.55 -1.10
C GLU A 76 9.54 4.15 -0.35
N GLY A 77 8.34 3.64 -0.60
CA GLY A 77 7.14 4.07 0.11
C GLY A 77 7.24 3.80 1.61
N PHE A 78 7.55 2.57 2.00
CA PHE A 78 7.67 2.20 3.41
C PHE A 78 8.81 2.92 4.13
N THR A 79 9.95 3.15 3.46
CA THR A 79 11.05 3.97 3.99
C THR A 79 10.57 5.38 4.35
N VAL A 80 9.74 6.01 3.51
CA VAL A 80 9.19 7.34 3.81
C VAL A 80 8.25 7.30 5.02
N VAL A 81 7.44 6.25 5.14
CA VAL A 81 6.58 6.06 6.31
C VAL A 81 7.41 5.91 7.58
N LEU A 82 8.42 5.04 7.60
CA LEU A 82 9.28 4.83 8.77
C LEU A 82 10.01 6.11 9.18
N LYS A 83 10.56 6.84 8.19
CA LYS A 83 11.19 8.15 8.41
C LYS A 83 10.23 9.17 9.01
N TYR A 84 8.97 9.20 8.57
CA TYR A 84 7.96 10.07 9.19
C TYR A 84 7.78 9.78 10.68
N PHE A 85 7.89 8.50 11.07
CA PHE A 85 7.83 8.10 12.47
C PHE A 85 9.15 8.31 13.24
N ASP A 86 10.25 8.75 12.61
CA ASP A 86 11.60 8.76 13.21
C ASP A 86 12.03 7.34 13.66
N ILE A 87 11.77 6.36 12.80
CA ILE A 87 12.21 4.97 12.96
C ILE A 87 13.33 4.71 11.95
N ASP A 88 14.50 4.32 12.44
CA ASP A 88 15.66 3.99 11.61
C ASP A 88 15.50 2.61 10.95
N GLU A 89 15.97 2.48 9.71
CA GLU A 89 15.82 1.28 8.87
C GLU A 89 16.70 0.09 9.29
N ASP A 90 17.50 0.21 10.36
CA ASP A 90 18.46 -0.82 10.79
C ASP A 90 17.78 -2.17 11.06
N ALA A 91 16.49 -2.15 11.37
CA ALA A 91 15.67 -3.35 11.39
C ALA A 91 15.10 -3.65 10.00
N ALA A 92 15.92 -4.32 9.18
CA ALA A 92 15.51 -4.93 7.92
C ALA A 92 14.33 -5.88 8.15
N LEU A 93 13.11 -5.38 7.98
CA LEU A 93 11.96 -6.26 7.87
C LEU A 93 11.96 -6.93 6.51
N PRO A 94 11.50 -8.19 6.43
CA PRO A 94 11.01 -8.70 5.18
C PRO A 94 9.83 -7.82 4.73
N VAL A 95 10.01 -7.11 3.61
CA VAL A 95 8.89 -6.63 2.80
C VAL A 95 7.86 -7.76 2.73
N PRO A 96 6.55 -7.50 2.96
CA PRO A 96 5.55 -8.54 2.82
C PRO A 96 5.76 -9.17 1.45
N ALA A 97 6.15 -10.44 1.43
CA ALA A 97 6.34 -11.18 0.20
C ALA A 97 5.09 -10.94 -0.61
N ALA A 98 5.25 -10.34 -1.79
CA ALA A 98 4.17 -10.13 -2.73
C ALA A 98 3.34 -11.40 -2.70
N ALA A 99 2.07 -11.29 -2.25
CA ALA A 99 1.12 -12.38 -2.46
C ALA A 99 1.32 -12.78 -3.92
N PRO A 100 1.52 -14.08 -4.23
CA PRO A 100 1.75 -14.50 -5.60
C PRO A 100 0.68 -13.80 -6.40
N VAL A 101 1.12 -12.92 -7.30
CA VAL A 101 0.23 -12.28 -8.26
C VAL A 101 -0.55 -13.45 -8.81
N VAL A 102 -1.83 -13.51 -8.45
CA VAL A 102 -2.76 -14.39 -9.10
C VAL A 102 -2.58 -13.97 -10.54
N SER A 103 -1.96 -14.86 -11.33
CA SER A 103 -1.83 -14.69 -12.76
C SER A 103 -3.15 -14.11 -13.22
N PRO A 104 -3.18 -13.02 -14.01
CA PRO A 104 -4.44 -12.62 -14.62
C PRO A 104 -5.06 -13.91 -15.19
N PRO A 105 -6.31 -14.27 -14.85
CA PRO A 105 -6.96 -15.33 -15.57
C PRO A 105 -6.83 -14.94 -17.03
N ALA A 106 -6.15 -15.80 -17.79
CA ALA A 106 -5.98 -15.65 -19.21
C ALA A 106 -7.32 -15.19 -19.76
N ALA A 107 -7.27 -14.06 -20.46
CA ALA A 107 -8.39 -13.41 -21.10
C ALA A 107 -9.45 -14.44 -21.49
N ALA A 108 -10.62 -14.37 -20.84
CA ALA A 108 -11.81 -14.97 -21.39
C ALA A 108 -11.97 -14.32 -22.77
N VAL A 109 -11.65 -15.14 -23.77
CA VAL A 109 -11.75 -14.86 -25.18
C VAL A 109 -13.10 -14.21 -25.41
N LEU A 110 -13.08 -13.00 -25.94
CA LEU A 110 -14.26 -12.39 -26.54
C LEU A 110 -14.88 -13.47 -27.42
N SER A 111 -16.10 -13.87 -27.08
CA SER A 111 -16.93 -14.72 -27.92
C SER A 111 -16.85 -14.18 -29.34
N SER A 112 -16.31 -14.99 -30.26
CA SER A 112 -16.44 -14.72 -31.68
C SER A 112 -17.93 -14.68 -31.99
N VAL A 113 -18.45 -13.48 -32.22
CA VAL A 113 -19.71 -13.36 -32.95
C VAL A 113 -19.33 -13.64 -34.39
N ASP A 114 -19.47 -14.90 -34.81
CA ASP A 114 -19.43 -15.28 -36.21
C ASP A 114 -20.65 -14.63 -36.90
N PHE A 115 -20.44 -13.42 -37.42
CA PHE A 115 -21.32 -12.82 -38.41
C PHE A 115 -21.10 -13.53 -39.74
N ASP A 116 -21.66 -14.74 -39.88
CA ASP A 116 -21.82 -15.43 -41.16
C ASP A 116 -22.98 -14.80 -41.93
N VAL A 117 -22.75 -13.61 -42.48
CA VAL A 117 -23.67 -13.03 -43.47
C VAL A 117 -23.27 -13.61 -44.82
N LYS A 118 -24.06 -14.58 -45.30
CA LYS A 118 -23.93 -15.11 -46.65
C LYS A 118 -24.43 -14.06 -47.63
N LEU A 119 -23.64 -13.77 -48.66
CA LEU A 119 -23.99 -12.85 -49.75
C LEU A 119 -25.22 -13.27 -50.56
N ASP A 120 -25.76 -14.47 -50.32
CA ASP A 120 -27.03 -14.94 -50.89
C ASP A 120 -28.29 -14.34 -50.21
N ASP A 121 -28.18 -13.65 -49.07
CA ASP A 121 -29.33 -13.05 -48.36
C ASP A 121 -29.50 -11.54 -48.64
N LEU A 122 -28.71 -10.98 -49.56
CA LEU A 122 -28.71 -9.53 -49.90
C LEU A 122 -29.04 -9.22 -51.38
N LEU A 123 -29.54 -10.20 -52.15
CA LEU A 123 -29.96 -10.01 -53.55
C LEU A 123 -31.38 -10.54 -53.82
#